data_AF-A0ABD3PII0-F1
#
_entry.id   AF-A0ABD3PII0-F1
#
_cell.length_a   1.000
_cell.length_b   1.000
_cell.length_c   1.000
_cell.angle_alpha   90.00
_cell.angle_beta   90.00
_cell.angle_gamma   90.00
#
_symmetry.space_group_name_H-M   'P 1'
#
loop_
_entity.id
_entity.type
_entity.pdbx_description
1 polymer ?
#
loop_
_entity_poly.entity_id
_entity_poly.type
_entity_poly.pdbx_seq_one_letter_code
_entity_poly.pdbx_strand_id
1 'polypeptide(L)'
;RPQPIPSYPTPVLYLQSSSVPSRPVPENRHRTISVTTFVDITRHPHPPRHTQNIMATLSHRLLSAQNANTTDAIIAHFSADPAFLSLSESEGSLILSRDEEDASKLQRGVDIAKSKGVIDPSFVPEEYVVVDVMGKSPDMVVDEILERVRAYQGEGGSGGGVVVLCGLSGTGKVKDIVCSASLRVLLLSLLASGQGTTVAKLREKLENEDKKCVVTWSNGNIFRSVTLLASTWCEQQSYCNGFDPEKALTKENLADFMNMLTFGKCNGKFDTRICGLGLDLLVSEVENTELKAPKVTKNIPAVAELTQGEVILFAADAIQQMGRDGIFVLLEGREQTVNYVRTPLRFTLTLSDLSLIGKRRAAQRLAAVALGMVGPEAGKEEIVKALEAQLAIMVKEHR
;
A
#
# COMPACT_ATOMS: atom_id res chain seq x y z
N ARG A 1 -49.61 -25.72 29.68
CA ARG A 1 -48.33 -26.41 29.94
C ARG A 1 -47.64 -26.62 28.60
N PRO A 2 -46.53 -25.94 28.29
CA PRO A 2 -45.79 -26.19 27.06
C PRO A 2 -44.91 -27.43 27.20
N GLN A 3 -44.82 -28.21 26.13
CA GLN A 3 -43.96 -29.39 25.98
C GLN A 3 -42.47 -28.99 25.85
N PRO A 4 -41.52 -29.82 26.30
CA PRO A 4 -40.10 -29.49 26.25
C PRO A 4 -39.48 -29.74 24.85
N ILE A 5 -38.57 -28.85 24.47
CA ILE A 5 -37.74 -28.91 23.26
C ILE A 5 -36.63 -29.96 23.46
N PRO A 6 -36.32 -30.81 22.46
CA PRO A 6 -35.25 -31.81 22.59
C PRO A 6 -33.87 -31.16 22.46
N SER A 7 -32.99 -31.45 23.43
CA SER A 7 -31.58 -31.05 23.44
C SER A 7 -30.76 -31.93 22.50
N TYR A 8 -30.05 -31.31 21.55
CA TYR A 8 -29.03 -31.98 20.74
C TYR A 8 -27.71 -32.11 21.51
N PRO A 9 -26.98 -33.23 21.39
CA PRO A 9 -25.72 -33.43 22.09
C PRO A 9 -24.57 -32.66 21.43
N THR A 10 -23.75 -32.04 22.28
CA THR A 10 -22.49 -31.36 21.97
C THR A 10 -21.46 -32.36 21.38
N PRO A 11 -20.72 -32.03 20.31
CA PRO A 11 -19.68 -32.92 19.80
C PRO A 11 -18.47 -32.93 20.75
N VAL A 12 -18.11 -34.12 21.21
CA VAL A 12 -16.85 -34.40 21.92
C VAL A 12 -15.72 -34.48 20.89
N LEU A 13 -14.80 -33.52 20.91
CA LEU A 13 -13.56 -33.55 20.14
C LEU A 13 -12.60 -34.57 20.77
N TYR A 14 -12.41 -35.71 20.09
CA TYR A 14 -11.34 -36.66 20.40
C TYR A 14 -10.00 -36.09 19.94
N LEU A 15 -9.13 -35.78 20.90
CA LEU A 15 -7.69 -35.62 20.67
C LEU A 15 -7.09 -37.00 20.41
N GLN A 16 -6.81 -37.32 19.14
CA GLN A 16 -5.93 -38.44 18.78
C GLN A 16 -4.49 -37.96 18.75
N SER A 17 -3.74 -38.36 19.79
CA SER A 17 -2.29 -38.34 19.82
C SER A 17 -1.74 -39.36 18.81
N SER A 18 -1.14 -38.90 17.73
CA SER A 18 -0.35 -39.73 16.82
C SER A 18 1.13 -39.46 17.07
N SER A 19 1.77 -40.41 17.75
CA SER A 19 3.21 -40.52 17.91
C SER A 19 3.86 -40.82 16.56
N VAL A 20 4.73 -39.92 16.11
CA VAL A 20 5.59 -40.11 14.93
C VAL A 20 6.79 -40.96 15.35
N PRO A 21 7.10 -42.09 14.68
CA PRO A 21 8.32 -42.83 14.94
C PRO A 21 9.52 -42.16 14.26
N SER A 22 10.56 -41.92 15.05
CA SER A 22 11.88 -41.46 14.65
C SER A 22 12.54 -42.44 13.67
N ARG A 23 13.04 -41.92 12.53
CA ARG A 23 13.92 -42.66 11.61
C ARG A 23 15.39 -42.29 11.85
N PRO A 24 16.32 -43.25 11.68
CA PRO A 24 17.72 -43.09 12.06
C PRO A 24 18.54 -42.35 10.99
N VAL A 25 19.59 -41.68 11.47
CA VAL A 25 20.68 -41.06 10.72
C VAL A 25 21.53 -42.16 10.06
N PRO A 26 21.91 -42.04 8.77
CA PRO A 26 22.97 -42.87 8.22
C PRO A 26 24.34 -42.17 8.33
N GLU A 27 25.25 -42.95 8.88
CA GLU A 27 26.66 -42.72 9.12
C GLU A 27 27.49 -42.60 7.84
N ASN A 28 28.57 -41.83 7.95
CA ASN A 28 29.63 -41.62 6.96
C ASN A 28 30.18 -42.93 6.37
N ARG A 29 30.36 -42.95 5.04
CA ARG A 29 31.39 -43.78 4.40
C ARG A 29 32.26 -42.96 3.46
N HIS A 30 33.53 -42.88 3.85
CA HIS A 30 34.67 -42.46 3.07
C HIS A 30 34.72 -43.14 1.70
N ARG A 31 34.91 -42.34 0.65
CA ARG A 31 35.69 -42.72 -0.53
C ARG A 31 36.56 -41.55 -0.98
N THR A 32 37.86 -41.74 -0.77
CA THR A 32 39.01 -41.05 -1.35
C THR A 32 39.03 -41.19 -2.88
N ILE A 33 39.51 -40.16 -3.58
CA ILE A 33 40.10 -40.07 -4.95
C ILE A 33 39.81 -38.62 -5.43
N SER A 34 40.68 -37.82 -6.03
CA SER A 34 42.14 -37.74 -6.16
C SER A 34 42.40 -36.29 -6.55
N VAL A 35 43.45 -35.69 -6.01
CA VAL A 35 43.87 -34.31 -6.30
C VAL A 35 44.35 -34.24 -7.75
N THR A 36 43.74 -33.37 -8.57
CA THR A 36 44.31 -32.93 -9.85
C THR A 36 44.13 -31.42 -9.98
N THR A 37 45.26 -30.73 -9.77
CA THR A 37 45.74 -29.49 -10.37
C THR A 37 44.77 -28.43 -10.91
N PHE A 38 44.98 -27.22 -10.36
CA PHE A 38 44.64 -25.89 -10.85
C PHE A 38 44.66 -25.74 -12.39
N VAL A 39 43.56 -25.20 -12.92
CA VAL A 39 43.57 -24.38 -14.14
C VAL A 39 42.80 -23.10 -13.84
N ASP A 40 43.57 -22.02 -13.79
CA ASP A 40 43.15 -20.64 -13.70
C ASP A 40 42.42 -20.26 -15.01
N ILE A 41 41.08 -20.11 -14.95
CA ILE A 41 40.31 -19.50 -16.03
C ILE A 41 39.99 -18.09 -15.60
N THR A 42 40.85 -17.19 -16.09
CA THR A 42 40.68 -15.75 -16.11
C THR A 42 39.23 -15.36 -16.39
N ARG A 43 38.60 -14.71 -15.39
CA ARG A 43 37.33 -14.00 -15.55
C ARG A 43 37.50 -12.95 -16.63
N HIS A 44 36.82 -13.12 -17.76
CA HIS A 44 36.55 -12.01 -18.66
C HIS A 44 35.73 -10.96 -17.90
N PRO A 45 36.18 -9.70 -17.82
CA PRO A 45 35.35 -8.64 -17.29
C PRO A 45 34.24 -8.39 -18.32
N HIS A 46 32.99 -8.70 -17.97
CA HIS A 46 31.87 -8.11 -18.65
C HIS A 46 32.02 -6.58 -18.55
N PRO A 47 31.95 -5.83 -19.66
CA PRO A 47 32.00 -4.39 -19.58
C PRO A 47 30.80 -3.92 -18.75
N PRO A 48 30.97 -2.94 -17.85
CA PRO A 48 29.85 -2.34 -17.17
C PRO A 48 28.92 -1.81 -18.27
N ARG A 49 27.67 -2.28 -18.29
CA ARG A 49 26.62 -1.59 -19.04
C ARG A 49 26.45 -0.23 -18.36
N HIS A 50 27.26 0.73 -18.78
CA HIS A 50 27.01 2.13 -18.56
C HIS A 50 25.66 2.43 -19.22
N THR A 51 24.60 2.44 -18.42
CA THR A 51 23.38 3.15 -18.77
C THR A 51 23.81 4.59 -19.02
N GLN A 52 23.94 4.99 -20.29
CA GLN A 52 24.05 6.39 -20.64
C GLN A 52 22.82 7.06 -20.07
N ASN A 53 23.03 7.83 -19.02
CA ASN A 53 22.03 8.64 -18.36
C ASN A 53 21.67 9.77 -19.35
N ILE A 54 20.78 9.48 -20.30
CA ILE A 54 20.17 10.50 -21.14
C ILE A 54 19.36 11.35 -20.17
N MET A 55 19.93 12.47 -19.70
CA MET A 55 19.20 13.45 -18.91
C MET A 55 17.98 13.87 -19.75
N ALA A 56 16.82 13.34 -19.39
CA ALA A 56 15.59 13.57 -20.12
C ALA A 56 15.34 15.09 -20.14
N THR A 57 15.31 15.66 -21.34
CA THR A 57 15.05 17.09 -21.50
C THR A 57 13.59 17.37 -21.12
N LEU A 58 13.38 18.37 -20.26
CA LEU A 58 12.04 18.83 -19.89
C LEU A 58 11.22 19.14 -21.15
N SER A 59 10.05 18.53 -21.25
CA SER A 59 9.14 18.64 -22.40
C SER A 59 7.71 18.44 -21.93
N HIS A 60 6.74 18.92 -22.71
CA HIS A 60 5.33 18.79 -22.36
C HIS A 60 4.94 17.31 -22.21
N ARG A 61 5.45 16.44 -23.10
CA ARG A 61 5.26 14.99 -23.03
C ARG A 61 5.79 14.40 -21.72
N LEU A 62 6.99 14.80 -21.29
CA LEU A 62 7.56 14.33 -20.03
C LEU A 62 6.75 14.83 -18.83
N LEU A 63 6.34 16.10 -18.84
CA LEU A 63 5.53 16.70 -17.77
C LEU A 63 4.15 16.05 -17.68
N SER A 64 3.51 15.78 -18.83
CA SER A 64 2.23 15.08 -18.93
C SER A 64 2.28 13.64 -18.40
N ALA A 65 3.45 13.01 -18.42
CA ALA A 65 3.60 11.63 -17.96
C ALA A 65 3.42 11.49 -16.44
N GLN A 66 3.66 12.56 -15.66
CA GLN A 66 3.46 12.62 -14.21
C GLN A 66 3.96 11.36 -13.46
N ASN A 67 5.15 10.87 -13.84
CA ASN A 67 5.73 9.62 -13.34
C ASN A 67 7.14 9.83 -12.74
N ALA A 68 7.83 8.73 -12.40
CA ALA A 68 9.17 8.78 -11.81
C ALA A 68 10.16 9.58 -12.69
N ASN A 69 10.15 9.35 -14.01
CA ASN A 69 11.04 10.06 -14.94
C ASN A 69 10.76 11.57 -14.97
N THR A 70 9.49 11.99 -14.90
CA THR A 70 9.12 13.41 -14.77
C THR A 70 9.72 14.01 -13.50
N THR A 71 9.58 13.29 -12.39
CA THR A 71 10.03 13.72 -11.08
C THR A 71 11.56 13.84 -11.04
N ASP A 72 12.27 12.82 -11.53
CA ASP A 72 13.73 12.78 -11.57
C ASP A 72 14.31 13.89 -12.46
N ALA A 73 13.66 14.19 -13.59
CA ALA A 73 14.08 15.29 -14.47
C ALA A 73 13.94 16.67 -13.80
N ILE A 74 12.86 16.90 -13.04
CA ILE A 74 12.66 18.15 -12.30
C ILE A 74 13.67 18.25 -11.14
N ILE A 75 13.90 17.17 -10.40
CA ILE A 75 14.91 17.14 -9.32
C ILE A 75 16.29 17.44 -9.89
N ALA A 76 16.66 16.83 -11.03
CA ALA A 76 17.93 17.09 -11.69
C ALA A 76 18.05 18.55 -12.16
N HIS A 77 16.96 19.14 -12.65
CA HIS A 77 16.93 20.53 -13.11
C HIS A 77 17.13 21.53 -11.96
N PHE A 78 16.50 21.31 -10.81
CA PHE A 78 16.57 22.19 -9.64
C PHE A 78 17.53 21.71 -8.55
N SER A 79 18.47 20.81 -8.85
CA SER A 79 19.27 20.12 -7.84
C SER A 79 20.11 21.05 -6.97
N ALA A 80 20.47 22.22 -7.49
CA ALA A 80 21.26 23.25 -6.81
C ALA A 80 20.46 24.53 -6.50
N ASP A 81 19.16 24.57 -6.78
CA ASP A 81 18.32 25.74 -6.56
C ASP A 81 17.94 25.86 -5.06
N PRO A 82 18.32 26.95 -4.35
CA PRO A 82 18.05 27.08 -2.92
C PRO A 82 16.55 27.10 -2.56
N ALA A 83 15.71 27.64 -3.46
CA ALA A 83 14.27 27.72 -3.25
C ALA A 83 13.64 26.32 -3.37
N PHE A 84 14.09 25.51 -4.34
CA PHE A 84 13.68 24.11 -4.47
C PHE A 84 14.15 23.25 -3.30
N LEU A 85 15.39 23.43 -2.84
CA LEU A 85 15.91 22.70 -1.69
C LEU A 85 15.12 23.03 -0.41
N SER A 86 14.81 24.31 -0.17
CA SER A 86 13.99 24.73 0.97
C SER A 86 12.56 24.18 0.90
N LEU A 87 11.92 24.23 -0.27
CA LEU A 87 10.60 23.61 -0.47
C LEU A 87 10.66 22.10 -0.22
N SER A 88 11.67 21.42 -0.75
CA SER A 88 11.86 19.97 -0.59
C SER A 88 12.02 19.58 0.89
N GLU A 89 12.80 20.34 1.66
CA GLU A 89 12.97 20.10 3.11
C GLU A 89 11.64 20.24 3.87
N SER A 90 10.87 21.28 3.57
CA SER A 90 9.55 21.50 4.17
C SER A 90 8.57 20.36 3.84
N GLU A 91 8.48 19.98 2.56
CA GLU A 91 7.63 18.86 2.12
C GLU A 91 8.04 17.54 2.75
N GLY A 92 9.35 17.26 2.83
CA GLY A 92 9.88 16.06 3.46
C GLY A 92 9.52 16.00 4.94
N SER A 93 9.71 17.12 5.65
CA SER A 93 9.39 17.22 7.08
C SER A 93 7.90 17.02 7.36
N LEU A 94 7.02 17.60 6.54
CA LEU A 94 5.56 17.41 6.66
C LEU A 94 5.16 15.96 6.42
N ILE A 95 5.75 15.29 5.42
CA ILE A 95 5.47 13.87 5.14
C ILE A 95 5.93 12.99 6.30
N LEU A 96 7.15 13.18 6.79
CA LEU A 96 7.70 12.39 7.88
C LEU A 96 6.93 12.59 9.19
N SER A 97 6.60 13.84 9.53
CA SER A 97 5.78 14.16 10.71
C SER A 97 4.41 13.51 10.65
N ARG A 98 3.75 13.55 9.49
CA ARG A 98 2.44 12.92 9.31
C ARG A 98 2.56 11.40 9.39
N ASP A 99 3.58 10.82 8.77
CA ASP A 99 3.80 9.37 8.81
C ASP A 99 4.04 8.87 10.23
N GLU A 100 4.78 9.62 11.05
CA GLU A 100 4.98 9.33 12.47
C GLU A 100 3.69 9.47 13.29
N GLU A 101 2.91 10.52 13.04
CA GLU A 101 1.62 10.74 13.70
C GLU A 101 0.62 9.62 13.36
N ASP A 102 0.53 9.25 12.08
CA ASP A 102 -0.28 8.13 11.60
C ASP A 102 0.19 6.83 12.26
N ALA A 103 1.48 6.53 12.23
CA ALA A 103 2.05 5.32 12.84
C ALA A 103 1.69 5.21 14.33
N SER A 104 1.82 6.32 15.07
CA SER A 104 1.44 6.39 16.48
C SER A 104 -0.05 6.14 16.71
N LYS A 105 -0.93 6.72 15.90
CA LYS A 105 -2.40 6.51 15.98
C LYS A 105 -2.78 5.08 15.66
N LEU A 106 -2.20 4.51 14.61
CA LEU A 106 -2.43 3.13 14.20
C LEU A 106 -1.96 2.16 15.30
N GLN A 107 -0.80 2.41 15.91
CA GLN A 107 -0.31 1.60 17.01
C GLN A 107 -1.24 1.65 18.23
N ARG A 108 -1.74 2.84 18.61
CA ARG A 108 -2.73 2.95 19.68
C ARG A 108 -3.99 2.15 19.40
N GLY A 109 -4.52 2.22 18.18
CA GLY A 109 -5.69 1.42 17.80
C GLY A 109 -5.44 -0.09 17.87
N VAL A 110 -4.24 -0.53 17.50
CA VAL A 110 -3.80 -1.93 17.66
C VAL A 110 -3.72 -2.32 19.14
N ASP A 111 -3.16 -1.47 19.99
CA ASP A 111 -3.06 -1.73 21.44
C ASP A 111 -4.45 -1.83 22.08
N ILE A 112 -5.39 -0.96 21.67
CA ILE A 112 -6.79 -1.05 22.07
C ILE A 112 -7.39 -2.38 21.61
N ALA A 113 -7.17 -2.79 20.36
CA ALA A 113 -7.68 -4.05 19.83
C ALA A 113 -7.13 -5.28 20.58
N LYS A 114 -5.85 -5.27 20.96
CA LYS A 114 -5.24 -6.30 21.82
C LYS A 114 -5.89 -6.33 23.19
N SER A 115 -6.10 -5.17 23.83
CA SER A 115 -6.73 -5.08 25.15
C SER A 115 -8.17 -5.62 25.16
N LYS A 116 -8.88 -5.47 24.04
CA LYS A 116 -10.24 -6.00 23.82
C LYS A 116 -10.26 -7.49 23.46
N GLY A 117 -9.12 -8.12 23.21
CA GLY A 117 -9.03 -9.51 22.74
C GLY A 117 -9.47 -9.71 21.28
N VAL A 118 -9.55 -8.64 20.48
CA VAL A 118 -9.88 -8.70 19.05
C VAL A 118 -8.67 -9.22 18.25
N ILE A 119 -7.48 -8.79 18.63
CA ILE A 119 -6.21 -9.25 18.07
C ILE A 119 -5.45 -10.04 19.13
N ASP A 120 -4.82 -11.15 18.73
CA ASP A 120 -3.92 -11.91 19.58
C ASP A 120 -2.75 -11.03 20.06
N PRO A 121 -2.64 -10.75 21.38
CA PRO A 121 -1.59 -9.90 21.91
C PRO A 121 -0.20 -10.50 21.75
N SER A 122 -0.11 -11.82 21.59
CA SER A 122 1.13 -12.57 21.40
C SER A 122 1.51 -12.79 19.92
N PHE A 123 0.71 -12.24 19.00
CA PHE A 123 1.01 -12.34 17.57
C PHE A 123 2.34 -11.66 17.23
N VAL A 124 3.22 -12.42 16.57
CA VAL A 124 4.50 -11.93 16.04
C VAL A 124 4.46 -12.09 14.52
N PRO A 125 4.59 -10.99 13.74
CA PRO A 125 4.67 -11.08 12.28
C PRO A 125 5.99 -11.73 11.85
N GLU A 126 5.98 -12.36 10.67
CA GLU A 126 7.21 -12.80 10.01
C GLU A 126 8.11 -11.60 9.66
N GLU A 127 9.42 -11.83 9.53
CA GLU A 127 10.38 -10.76 9.25
C GLU A 127 10.18 -10.12 7.88
N TYR A 128 10.45 -8.82 7.79
CA TYR A 128 10.44 -8.09 6.54
C TYR A 128 11.77 -8.21 5.81
N VAL A 129 11.69 -8.44 4.50
CA VAL A 129 12.80 -8.19 3.59
C VAL A 129 12.87 -6.70 3.30
N VAL A 130 13.98 -6.07 3.67
CA VAL A 130 14.23 -4.66 3.37
C VAL A 130 14.69 -4.51 1.92
N VAL A 131 14.00 -3.66 1.17
CA VAL A 131 14.34 -3.31 -0.22
C VAL A 131 14.65 -1.82 -0.30
N ASP A 132 15.94 -1.46 -0.37
CA ASP A 132 16.34 -0.09 -0.63
C ASP A 132 16.01 0.26 -2.09
N VAL A 133 15.17 1.28 -2.27
CA VAL A 133 14.72 1.73 -3.59
C VAL A 133 15.61 2.83 -4.18
N MET A 134 16.62 3.29 -3.44
CA MET A 134 17.48 4.37 -3.90
C MET A 134 18.22 3.97 -5.18
N GLY A 135 18.08 4.80 -6.22
CA GLY A 135 18.73 4.62 -7.52
C GLY A 135 18.14 3.48 -8.37
N LYS A 136 17.06 2.84 -7.91
CA LYS A 136 16.38 1.76 -8.64
C LYS A 136 15.14 2.30 -9.33
N SER A 137 14.90 1.83 -10.56
CA SER A 137 13.60 2.02 -11.20
C SER A 137 12.54 1.12 -10.53
N PRO A 138 11.24 1.42 -10.67
CA PRO A 138 10.17 0.53 -10.21
C PRO A 138 10.33 -0.90 -10.75
N ASP A 139 10.77 -1.08 -12.00
CA ASP A 139 10.97 -2.41 -12.58
C ASP A 139 12.08 -3.20 -11.86
N MET A 140 13.20 -2.55 -11.52
CA MET A 140 14.29 -3.18 -10.77
C MET A 140 13.86 -3.59 -9.36
N VAL A 141 13.10 -2.73 -8.66
CA VAL A 141 12.56 -3.04 -7.33
C VAL A 141 11.62 -4.24 -7.42
N VAL A 142 10.76 -4.28 -8.44
CA VAL A 142 9.84 -5.40 -8.65
C VAL A 142 10.58 -6.68 -8.99
N ASP A 143 11.63 -6.64 -9.81
CA ASP A 143 12.43 -7.83 -10.14
C ASP A 143 13.07 -8.44 -8.88
N GLU A 144 13.60 -7.61 -7.98
CA GLU A 144 14.16 -8.06 -6.70
C GLU A 144 13.11 -8.70 -5.77
N ILE A 145 11.88 -8.18 -5.78
CA ILE A 145 10.76 -8.75 -5.03
C ILE A 145 10.33 -10.08 -5.65
N LEU A 146 10.17 -10.12 -6.98
CA LEU A 146 9.72 -11.30 -7.72
C LEU A 146 10.70 -12.46 -7.64
N GLU A 147 12.00 -12.19 -7.60
CA GLU A 147 13.01 -13.23 -7.38
C GLU A 147 12.70 -14.03 -6.10
N ARG A 148 12.37 -13.34 -5.00
CA ARG A 148 12.01 -13.97 -3.73
C ARG A 148 10.63 -14.63 -3.76
N VAL A 149 9.64 -13.98 -4.38
CA VAL A 149 8.30 -14.54 -4.53
C VAL A 149 8.35 -15.87 -5.30
N ARG A 150 9.09 -15.90 -6.42
CA ARG A 150 9.24 -17.08 -7.27
C ARG A 150 10.05 -18.17 -6.58
N ALA A 151 11.12 -17.81 -5.86
CA ALA A 151 11.88 -18.75 -5.05
C ALA A 151 11.04 -19.41 -3.95
N TYR A 152 10.13 -18.66 -3.33
CA TYR A 152 9.24 -19.19 -2.29
C TYR A 152 8.16 -20.14 -2.84
N GLN A 153 7.60 -19.85 -4.02
CA GLN A 153 6.49 -20.65 -4.57
C GLN A 153 6.93 -21.96 -5.25
N GLY A 154 8.21 -22.13 -5.57
CA GLY A 154 8.74 -23.29 -6.28
C GLY A 154 8.23 -23.41 -7.73
N GLU A 155 8.82 -24.33 -8.50
CA GLU A 155 8.36 -24.63 -9.87
C GLU A 155 7.02 -25.36 -9.82
N GLY A 156 5.91 -24.65 -10.11
CA GLY A 156 4.58 -25.26 -10.29
C GLY A 156 3.49 -24.82 -9.29
N GLY A 157 3.73 -23.82 -8.44
CA GLY A 157 2.73 -23.31 -7.51
C GLY A 157 1.62 -22.51 -8.22
N SER A 158 0.58 -23.18 -8.75
CA SER A 158 -0.66 -22.54 -9.24
C SER A 158 -1.59 -22.04 -8.12
N GLY A 159 -1.05 -21.90 -6.90
CA GLY A 159 -1.80 -21.53 -5.71
C GLY A 159 -1.87 -20.03 -5.51
N GLY A 160 -2.92 -19.58 -4.82
CA GLY A 160 -3.01 -18.22 -4.30
C GLY A 160 -1.84 -17.91 -3.37
N GLY A 161 -1.56 -16.63 -3.16
CA GLY A 161 -0.43 -16.18 -2.35
C GLY A 161 -0.67 -14.77 -1.85
N VAL A 162 0.06 -14.35 -0.82
CA VAL A 162 -0.06 -13.00 -0.25
C VAL A 162 1.31 -12.39 -0.18
N VAL A 163 1.50 -11.24 -0.82
CA VAL A 163 2.69 -10.39 -0.68
C VAL A 163 2.30 -9.15 0.08
N VAL A 164 3.00 -8.86 1.16
CA VAL A 164 2.84 -7.64 1.95
C VAL A 164 3.91 -6.63 1.56
N LEU A 165 3.50 -5.41 1.24
CA LEU A 165 4.39 -4.27 1.00
C LEU A 165 4.08 -3.14 2.00
N CYS A 166 5.09 -2.72 2.75
CA CYS A 166 5.03 -1.55 3.63
C CYS A 166 6.26 -0.64 3.41
N GLY A 167 6.28 0.52 4.09
CA GLY A 167 7.35 1.51 4.01
C GLY A 167 6.85 2.95 4.18
N LEU A 168 7.75 3.91 4.24
CA LEU A 168 7.42 5.34 4.38
C LEU A 168 6.72 5.89 3.12
N SER A 169 5.95 6.96 3.26
CA SER A 169 5.39 7.68 2.12
C SER A 169 6.51 8.27 1.26
N GLY A 170 6.34 8.26 -0.07
CA GLY A 170 7.35 8.71 -1.03
C GLY A 170 8.40 7.67 -1.43
N THR A 171 8.35 6.46 -0.87
CA THR A 171 9.19 5.31 -1.26
C THR A 171 8.76 4.63 -2.56
N GLY A 172 7.61 5.02 -3.14
CA GLY A 172 7.14 4.48 -4.43
C GLY A 172 6.31 3.21 -4.35
N LYS A 173 5.77 2.86 -3.17
CA LYS A 173 4.82 1.74 -2.97
C LYS A 173 3.55 1.93 -3.81
N VAL A 174 2.88 3.07 -3.59
CA VAL A 174 1.65 3.53 -4.24
C VAL A 174 1.79 5.02 -4.56
N LYS A 175 0.88 5.60 -5.35
CA LYS A 175 0.82 7.07 -5.53
C LYS A 175 0.40 7.69 -4.20
N ASP A 176 1.37 8.16 -3.42
CA ASP A 176 1.13 8.98 -2.23
C ASP A 176 0.69 10.40 -2.63
N ILE A 177 -0.46 10.51 -3.30
CA ILE A 177 -1.11 11.80 -3.49
C ILE A 177 -1.91 12.07 -2.22
N VAL A 178 -1.23 12.56 -1.19
CA VAL A 178 -1.92 13.38 -0.19
C VAL A 178 -2.18 14.72 -0.84
N CYS A 179 -3.40 14.95 -1.32
CA CYS A 179 -3.82 16.29 -1.70
C CYS A 179 -3.92 17.14 -0.42
N SER A 180 -3.06 18.16 -0.30
CA SER A 180 -3.42 19.34 0.45
C SER A 180 -4.76 19.86 -0.10
N ALA A 181 -5.63 20.32 0.79
CA ALA A 181 -7.02 20.71 0.49
C ALA A 181 -7.15 21.72 -0.66
N SER A 182 -6.07 22.43 -1.02
CA SER A 182 -6.05 23.47 -2.04
C SER A 182 -5.92 22.99 -3.50
N LEU A 183 -5.65 21.70 -3.75
CA LEU A 183 -5.50 21.18 -5.13
C LEU A 183 -6.69 20.31 -5.56
N ARG A 184 -7.91 20.82 -5.32
CA ARG A 184 -9.16 20.21 -5.76
C ARG A 184 -9.62 20.87 -7.05
N VAL A 185 -9.59 20.16 -8.17
CA VAL A 185 -10.74 19.98 -9.09
C VAL A 185 -10.35 19.40 -10.46
N LEU A 186 -9.13 19.51 -11.00
CA LEU A 186 -8.90 19.12 -12.42
C LEU A 186 -8.01 17.89 -12.71
N LEU A 187 -7.37 17.29 -11.71
CA LEU A 187 -6.30 16.28 -11.96
C LEU A 187 -6.59 14.86 -11.41
N LEU A 188 -7.77 14.59 -10.86
CA LEU A 188 -8.06 13.27 -10.27
C LEU A 188 -8.32 12.17 -11.32
N SER A 189 -8.87 12.50 -12.48
CA SER A 189 -9.26 11.50 -13.49
C SER A 189 -8.08 10.96 -14.31
N LEU A 190 -7.08 11.79 -14.61
CA LEU A 190 -5.88 11.42 -15.37
C LEU A 190 -4.78 10.77 -14.51
N LEU A 191 -4.80 11.00 -13.18
CA LEU A 191 -3.82 10.42 -12.25
C LEU A 191 -4.22 9.05 -11.69
N ALA A 192 -5.45 8.59 -11.93
CA ALA A 192 -6.02 7.37 -11.36
C ALA A 192 -5.46 6.06 -11.94
N SER A 193 -4.65 6.08 -13.01
CA SER A 193 -4.16 4.86 -13.67
C SER A 193 -3.05 4.10 -12.94
N GLY A 194 -2.53 4.60 -11.80
CA GLY A 194 -1.52 3.91 -11.00
C GLY A 194 -0.18 3.62 -11.72
N GLN A 195 0.01 4.10 -12.94
CA GLN A 195 1.19 3.78 -13.76
C GLN A 195 2.48 4.25 -13.06
N GLY A 196 3.40 3.31 -12.85
CA GLY A 196 4.75 3.57 -12.33
C GLY A 196 5.00 3.32 -10.85
N THR A 197 4.04 2.78 -10.08
CA THR A 197 4.28 2.36 -8.69
C THR A 197 4.80 0.92 -8.62
N THR A 198 5.48 0.57 -7.51
CA THR A 198 5.97 -0.80 -7.28
C THR A 198 4.82 -1.80 -7.29
N VAL A 199 3.69 -1.49 -6.63
CA VAL A 199 2.51 -2.38 -6.60
C VAL A 199 1.90 -2.59 -7.99
N ALA A 200 1.77 -1.51 -8.78
CA ALA A 200 1.20 -1.61 -10.13
C ALA A 200 2.10 -2.43 -11.07
N LYS A 201 3.42 -2.23 -10.99
CA LYS A 201 4.40 -3.00 -11.77
C LYS A 201 4.48 -4.45 -11.33
N LEU A 202 4.39 -4.71 -10.02
CA LEU A 202 4.35 -6.07 -9.48
C LEU A 202 3.10 -6.82 -9.97
N ARG A 203 1.94 -6.16 -9.94
CA ARG A 203 0.69 -6.70 -10.51
C ARG A 203 0.85 -7.02 -11.99
N GLU A 204 1.35 -6.06 -12.78
CA GLU A 204 1.56 -6.21 -14.23
C GLU A 204 2.42 -7.45 -14.55
N LYS A 205 3.57 -7.60 -13.87
CA LYS A 205 4.46 -8.75 -14.11
C LYS A 205 3.86 -10.08 -13.64
N LEU A 206 3.19 -10.12 -12.50
CA LEU A 206 2.52 -11.33 -12.02
C LEU A 206 1.37 -11.77 -12.95
N GLU A 207 0.60 -10.83 -13.50
CA GLU A 207 -0.49 -11.13 -14.46
C GLU A 207 0.08 -11.52 -15.84
N ASN A 208 1.09 -10.81 -16.34
CA ASN A 208 1.59 -10.99 -17.71
C ASN A 208 2.64 -12.09 -17.86
N GLU A 209 3.58 -12.20 -16.92
CA GLU A 209 4.68 -13.18 -16.97
C GLU A 209 4.28 -14.47 -16.26
N ASP A 210 3.77 -14.38 -15.02
CA ASP A 210 3.45 -15.54 -14.19
C ASP A 210 2.00 -16.06 -14.42
N LYS A 211 1.19 -15.36 -15.21
CA LYS A 211 -0.21 -15.70 -15.53
C LYS A 211 -1.10 -15.87 -14.29
N LYS A 212 -0.85 -15.10 -13.24
CA LYS A 212 -1.62 -15.14 -11.99
C LYS A 212 -2.85 -14.24 -12.05
N CYS A 213 -3.89 -14.60 -11.32
CA CYS A 213 -4.99 -13.69 -11.00
C CYS A 213 -4.58 -12.86 -9.79
N VAL A 214 -4.46 -11.54 -9.96
CA VAL A 214 -3.91 -10.65 -8.92
C VAL A 214 -4.95 -9.65 -8.43
N VAL A 215 -5.04 -9.49 -7.11
CA VAL A 215 -5.82 -8.43 -6.46
C VAL A 215 -4.90 -7.57 -5.62
N THR A 216 -4.99 -6.25 -5.82
CA THR A 216 -4.33 -5.26 -4.95
C THR A 216 -5.29 -4.88 -3.83
N TRP A 217 -4.91 -5.13 -2.59
CA TRP A 217 -5.74 -4.86 -1.42
C TRP A 217 -5.19 -3.66 -0.63
N SER A 218 -6.09 -2.76 -0.24
CA SER A 218 -5.82 -1.62 0.63
C SER A 218 -6.78 -1.61 1.82
N ASN A 219 -6.24 -1.71 3.03
CA ASN A 219 -7.03 -1.52 4.26
C ASN A 219 -7.68 -0.13 4.31
N GLY A 220 -7.10 0.85 3.60
CA GLY A 220 -7.66 2.20 3.48
C GLY A 220 -9.09 2.23 2.94
N ASN A 221 -9.45 1.32 2.03
CA ASN A 221 -10.81 1.25 1.50
C ASN A 221 -11.82 0.76 2.55
N ILE A 222 -11.40 -0.12 3.45
CA ILE A 222 -12.25 -0.58 4.56
C ILE A 222 -12.43 0.56 5.57
N PHE A 223 -11.36 1.26 5.97
CA PHE A 223 -11.48 2.44 6.82
C PHE A 223 -12.42 3.51 6.24
N ARG A 224 -12.30 3.79 4.93
CA ARG A 224 -13.20 4.73 4.23
C ARG A 224 -14.65 4.25 4.23
N SER A 225 -14.87 2.95 4.07
CA SER A 225 -16.22 2.35 4.08
C SER A 225 -16.89 2.50 5.45
N VAL A 226 -16.17 2.19 6.54
CA VAL A 226 -16.67 2.40 7.90
C VAL A 226 -16.89 3.89 8.19
N THR A 227 -15.98 4.75 7.69
CA THR A 227 -16.10 6.20 7.86
C THR A 227 -17.30 6.77 7.09
N LEU A 228 -17.60 6.23 5.91
CA LEU A 228 -18.79 6.57 5.14
C LEU A 228 -20.05 6.21 5.96
N LEU A 229 -20.13 4.99 6.48
CA LEU A 229 -21.25 4.54 7.31
C LEU A 229 -21.43 5.42 8.56
N ALA A 230 -20.35 5.71 9.28
CA ALA A 230 -20.40 6.57 10.46
C ALA A 230 -20.84 8.01 10.12
N SER A 231 -20.37 8.55 8.99
CA SER A 231 -20.78 9.88 8.52
C SER A 231 -22.24 9.91 8.09
N THR A 232 -22.69 8.88 7.36
CA THR A 232 -24.10 8.73 6.95
C THR A 232 -25.02 8.54 8.14
N TRP A 233 -24.59 7.79 9.17
CA TRP A 233 -25.34 7.65 10.41
C TRP A 233 -25.55 9.02 11.07
N CYS A 234 -24.51 9.85 11.19
CA CYS A 234 -24.63 11.22 11.71
C CYS A 234 -25.59 12.08 10.88
N GLU A 235 -25.52 12.00 9.54
CA GLU A 235 -26.42 12.72 8.64
C GLU A 235 -27.90 12.37 8.87
N GLN A 236 -28.19 11.17 9.37
CA GLN A 236 -29.55 10.70 9.67
C GLN A 236 -30.03 11.09 11.08
N GLN A 237 -29.14 11.59 11.95
CA GLN A 237 -29.50 12.01 13.30
C GLN A 237 -29.91 13.49 13.32
N SER A 238 -31.14 13.78 13.73
CA SER A 238 -31.67 15.15 13.84
C SER A 238 -30.89 16.05 14.81
N TYR A 239 -30.11 15.45 15.71
CA TYR A 239 -29.32 16.13 16.74
C TYR A 239 -27.82 16.23 16.41
N CYS A 240 -27.38 15.77 15.24
CA CYS A 240 -26.00 15.90 14.78
C CYS A 240 -25.88 17.07 13.78
N ASN A 241 -24.93 17.97 14.01
CA ASN A 241 -24.56 19.01 13.03
C ASN A 241 -23.23 18.63 12.37
N GLY A 242 -23.30 17.67 11.44
CA GLY A 242 -22.12 17.04 10.84
C GLY A 242 -21.64 15.82 11.62
N PHE A 243 -20.37 15.47 11.44
CA PHE A 243 -19.78 14.27 12.05
C PHE A 243 -19.48 14.50 13.53
N ASP A 244 -20.05 13.63 14.37
CA ASP A 244 -19.91 13.66 15.82
C ASP A 244 -19.31 12.31 16.27
N PRO A 245 -17.98 12.23 16.49
CA PRO A 245 -17.31 10.96 16.75
C PRO A 245 -17.74 10.32 18.08
N GLU A 246 -18.07 11.12 19.10
CA GLU A 246 -18.49 10.60 20.41
C GLU A 246 -19.81 9.84 20.32
N LYS A 247 -20.72 10.29 19.45
CA LYS A 247 -22.02 9.65 19.23
C LYS A 247 -21.98 8.58 18.14
N ALA A 248 -21.19 8.80 17.09
CA ALA A 248 -21.14 7.88 15.95
C ALA A 248 -20.29 6.64 16.24
N LEU A 249 -19.19 6.77 16.98
CA LEU A 249 -18.19 5.71 17.16
C LEU A 249 -18.34 4.97 18.49
N THR A 250 -19.59 4.79 18.94
CA THR A 250 -19.91 3.91 20.07
C THR A 250 -19.64 2.45 19.72
N LYS A 251 -19.47 1.60 20.73
CA LYS A 251 -19.19 0.17 20.53
C LYS A 251 -20.30 -0.50 19.69
N GLU A 252 -21.55 -0.14 19.96
CA GLU A 252 -22.74 -0.68 19.29
C GLU A 252 -22.77 -0.24 17.82
N ASN A 253 -22.59 1.06 17.56
CA ASN A 253 -22.59 1.59 16.19
C ASN A 253 -21.44 1.02 15.37
N LEU A 254 -20.23 0.89 15.94
CA LEU A 254 -19.09 0.30 15.24
C LEU A 254 -19.35 -1.16 14.87
N ALA A 255 -19.96 -1.94 15.77
CA ALA A 255 -20.36 -3.31 15.46
C ALA A 255 -21.39 -3.36 14.32
N ASP A 256 -22.38 -2.46 14.34
CA ASP A 256 -23.37 -2.35 13.27
C ASP A 256 -22.72 -1.96 11.94
N PHE A 257 -21.82 -0.98 11.92
CA PHE A 257 -21.12 -0.56 10.71
C PHE A 257 -20.25 -1.69 10.12
N MET A 258 -19.59 -2.47 10.97
CA MET A 258 -18.83 -3.64 10.51
C MET A 258 -19.73 -4.73 9.94
N ASN A 259 -20.91 -4.95 10.53
CA ASN A 259 -21.91 -5.89 10.00
C ASN A 259 -22.54 -5.43 8.68
N MET A 260 -22.49 -4.13 8.37
CA MET A 260 -22.90 -3.56 7.08
C MET A 260 -21.83 -3.74 5.98
N LEU A 261 -20.65 -4.28 6.32
CA LEU A 261 -19.61 -4.65 5.36
C LEU A 261 -19.66 -6.15 5.10
N THR A 262 -19.69 -6.56 3.84
CA THR A 262 -19.60 -7.96 3.46
C THR A 262 -18.59 -8.13 2.34
N PHE A 263 -17.62 -9.03 2.53
CA PHE A 263 -16.68 -9.41 1.48
C PHE A 263 -17.12 -10.70 0.81
N GLY A 264 -17.06 -10.76 -0.52
CA GLY A 264 -17.39 -11.96 -1.27
C GLY A 264 -17.38 -11.76 -2.78
N LYS A 265 -17.86 -12.76 -3.53
CA LYS A 265 -17.98 -12.67 -4.99
C LYS A 265 -19.23 -11.87 -5.38
N CYS A 266 -19.02 -10.65 -5.87
CA CYS A 266 -20.03 -9.80 -6.50
C CYS A 266 -19.82 -9.85 -8.01
N ASN A 267 -20.83 -10.29 -8.78
CA ASN A 267 -20.75 -10.40 -10.24
C ASN A 267 -19.52 -11.20 -10.73
N GLY A 268 -19.16 -12.27 -10.00
CA GLY A 268 -18.04 -13.15 -10.34
C GLY A 268 -16.65 -12.63 -9.96
N LYS A 269 -16.54 -11.44 -9.36
CA LYS A 269 -15.29 -10.87 -8.84
C LYS A 269 -15.38 -10.64 -7.34
N PHE A 270 -14.26 -10.76 -6.63
CA PHE A 270 -14.24 -10.41 -5.22
C PHE A 270 -14.36 -8.91 -5.02
N ASP A 271 -15.23 -8.50 -4.11
CA ASP A 271 -15.41 -7.11 -3.71
C ASP A 271 -15.93 -7.03 -2.26
N THR A 272 -15.86 -5.83 -1.70
CA THR A 272 -16.53 -5.46 -0.46
C THR A 272 -17.80 -4.70 -0.79
N ARG A 273 -18.93 -5.18 -0.27
CA ARG A 273 -20.22 -4.49 -0.34
C ARG A 273 -20.47 -3.71 0.94
N ILE A 274 -20.90 -2.47 0.79
CA ILE A 274 -21.39 -1.60 1.86
C ILE A 274 -22.91 -1.61 1.78
N CYS A 275 -23.58 -2.22 2.75
CA CYS A 275 -25.03 -2.41 2.75
C CYS A 275 -25.65 -2.05 4.11
N GLY A 276 -26.31 -0.90 4.18
CA GLY A 276 -26.91 -0.39 5.41
C GLY A 276 -27.12 1.13 5.37
N LEU A 277 -27.97 1.66 6.26
CA LEU A 277 -28.28 3.10 6.33
C LEU A 277 -28.76 3.71 5.00
N GLY A 278 -29.43 2.92 4.16
CA GLY A 278 -29.88 3.35 2.83
C GLY A 278 -28.79 3.30 1.75
N LEU A 279 -27.60 2.79 2.05
CA LEU A 279 -26.53 2.52 1.10
C LEU A 279 -26.56 1.06 0.65
N ASP A 280 -26.27 0.85 -0.63
CA ASP A 280 -25.99 -0.45 -1.23
C ASP A 280 -24.96 -0.24 -2.34
N LEU A 281 -23.68 -0.32 -1.97
CA LEU A 281 -22.56 0.10 -2.81
C LEU A 281 -21.50 -1.00 -2.88
N LEU A 282 -20.86 -1.14 -4.04
CA LEU A 282 -19.65 -1.93 -4.21
C LEU A 282 -18.42 -1.03 -4.07
N VAL A 283 -17.47 -1.41 -3.21
CA VAL A 283 -16.27 -0.60 -2.95
C VAL A 283 -15.50 -0.32 -4.24
N SER A 284 -15.38 -1.29 -5.14
CA SER A 284 -14.71 -1.09 -6.44
C SER A 284 -15.34 -0.01 -7.32
N GLU A 285 -16.63 0.28 -7.14
CA GLU A 285 -17.35 1.30 -7.90
C GLU A 285 -17.22 2.70 -7.28
N VAL A 286 -16.98 2.76 -5.96
CA VAL A 286 -17.02 4.03 -5.20
C VAL A 286 -15.70 4.44 -4.55
N GLU A 287 -14.65 3.63 -4.64
CA GLU A 287 -13.35 3.87 -3.99
C GLU A 287 -12.67 5.18 -4.41
N ASN A 288 -12.95 5.66 -5.62
CA ASN A 288 -12.38 6.89 -6.17
C ASN A 288 -13.35 8.07 -6.17
N THR A 289 -14.58 7.88 -5.69
CA THR A 289 -15.65 8.88 -5.66
C THR A 289 -16.15 9.09 -4.22
N GLU A 290 -17.17 8.35 -3.79
CA GLU A 290 -17.80 8.51 -2.47
C GLU A 290 -16.80 8.28 -1.34
N LEU A 291 -15.93 7.29 -1.45
CA LEU A 291 -14.93 6.99 -0.41
C LEU A 291 -13.82 8.04 -0.32
N LYS A 292 -13.69 8.92 -1.32
CA LYS A 292 -12.78 10.07 -1.31
C LYS A 292 -13.50 11.39 -1.08
N ALA A 293 -14.81 11.38 -0.90
CA ALA A 293 -15.57 12.59 -0.61
C ALA A 293 -15.06 13.27 0.66
N PRO A 294 -15.17 14.61 0.79
CA PRO A 294 -14.66 15.35 1.94
C PRO A 294 -15.25 14.88 3.28
N LYS A 295 -16.51 14.42 3.27
CA LYS A 295 -17.18 13.87 4.45
C LYS A 295 -16.53 12.58 4.97
N VAL A 296 -15.91 11.80 4.09
CA VAL A 296 -15.16 10.60 4.46
C VAL A 296 -13.73 10.99 4.84
N THR A 297 -12.99 11.58 3.90
CA THR A 297 -11.54 11.80 4.03
C THR A 297 -11.13 12.55 5.31
N LYS A 298 -11.90 13.55 5.73
CA LYS A 298 -11.56 14.37 6.92
C LYS A 298 -11.73 13.61 8.25
N ASN A 299 -12.57 12.57 8.26
CA ASN A 299 -12.98 11.83 9.46
C ASN A 299 -12.24 10.50 9.63
N ILE A 300 -11.49 10.05 8.62
CA ILE A 300 -10.74 8.77 8.65
C ILE A 300 -9.87 8.63 9.90
N PRO A 301 -9.09 9.64 10.35
CA PRO A 301 -8.21 9.46 11.51
C PRO A 301 -8.96 9.06 12.79
N ALA A 302 -10.13 9.66 13.05
CA ALA A 302 -10.94 9.37 14.23
C ALA A 302 -11.53 7.95 14.18
N VAL A 303 -12.01 7.53 13.00
CA VAL A 303 -12.57 6.18 12.80
C VAL A 303 -11.46 5.14 12.88
N ALA A 304 -10.33 5.38 12.23
CA ALA A 304 -9.20 4.46 12.18
C ALA A 304 -8.65 4.19 13.58
N GLU A 305 -8.56 5.19 14.46
CA GLU A 305 -8.07 5.01 15.84
C GLU A 305 -8.91 3.98 16.63
N LEU A 306 -10.22 3.89 16.37
CA LEU A 306 -11.14 3.03 17.13
C LEU A 306 -11.47 1.69 16.48
N THR A 307 -11.13 1.49 15.20
CA THR A 307 -11.57 0.34 14.37
C THR A 307 -10.44 -0.51 13.81
N GLN A 308 -9.19 -0.29 14.26
CA GLN A 308 -8.02 -1.03 13.77
C GLN A 308 -8.23 -2.55 13.84
N GLY A 309 -8.66 -3.06 14.99
CA GLY A 309 -8.83 -4.49 15.22
C GLY A 309 -9.81 -5.12 14.24
N GLU A 310 -10.98 -4.52 14.13
CA GLU A 310 -12.07 -4.97 13.27
C GLU A 310 -11.67 -4.93 11.80
N VAL A 311 -11.00 -3.85 11.35
CA VAL A 311 -10.53 -3.72 9.97
C VAL A 311 -9.43 -4.73 9.65
N ILE A 312 -8.50 -4.96 10.59
CA ILE A 312 -7.43 -5.96 10.45
C ILE A 312 -8.03 -7.37 10.28
N LEU A 313 -8.99 -7.74 11.13
CA LEU A 313 -9.65 -9.04 11.03
C LEU A 313 -10.43 -9.19 9.72
N PHE A 314 -11.21 -8.17 9.34
CA PHE A 314 -11.94 -8.16 8.08
C PHE A 314 -11.00 -8.37 6.88
N ALA A 315 -9.88 -7.64 6.85
CA ALA A 315 -8.88 -7.78 5.80
C ALA A 315 -8.23 -9.17 5.80
N ALA A 316 -7.83 -9.68 6.97
CA ALA A 316 -7.23 -11.01 7.08
C ALA A 316 -8.18 -12.10 6.56
N ASP A 317 -9.46 -12.03 6.89
CA ASP A 317 -10.48 -12.98 6.43
C ASP A 317 -10.73 -12.85 4.93
N ALA A 318 -10.81 -11.63 4.40
CA ALA A 318 -10.97 -11.39 2.96
C ALA A 318 -9.79 -11.95 2.14
N ILE A 319 -8.57 -11.71 2.63
CA ILE A 319 -7.34 -12.20 2.01
C ILE A 319 -7.27 -13.73 2.05
N GLN A 320 -7.65 -14.36 3.16
CA GLN A 320 -7.74 -15.82 3.25
C GLN A 320 -8.76 -16.40 2.27
N GLN A 321 -9.93 -15.77 2.13
CA GLN A 321 -10.95 -16.19 1.15
C GLN A 321 -10.41 -16.12 -0.28
N MET A 322 -9.75 -15.02 -0.65
CA MET A 322 -9.10 -14.89 -1.96
C MET A 322 -8.01 -15.94 -2.17
N GLY A 323 -7.17 -16.18 -1.17
CA GLY A 323 -6.10 -17.17 -1.24
C GLY A 323 -6.62 -18.60 -1.49
N ARG A 324 -7.73 -18.99 -0.85
CA ARG A 324 -8.40 -20.29 -1.08
C ARG A 324 -8.91 -20.44 -2.51
N ASP A 325 -9.26 -19.34 -3.15
CA ASP A 325 -9.73 -19.28 -4.54
C ASP A 325 -8.58 -19.15 -5.57
N GLY A 326 -7.33 -19.32 -5.13
CA GLY A 326 -6.18 -19.27 -6.01
C GLY A 326 -5.75 -17.85 -6.41
N ILE A 327 -6.28 -16.82 -5.74
CA ILE A 327 -5.95 -15.42 -6.04
C ILE A 327 -4.65 -15.03 -5.34
N PHE A 328 -3.82 -14.30 -6.06
CA PHE A 328 -2.60 -13.70 -5.54
C PHE A 328 -2.89 -12.28 -5.06
N VAL A 329 -2.70 -12.02 -3.77
CA VAL A 329 -3.02 -10.74 -3.14
C VAL A 329 -1.76 -9.92 -2.91
N LEU A 330 -1.77 -8.69 -3.40
CA LEU A 330 -0.78 -7.66 -3.06
C LEU A 330 -1.38 -6.77 -1.98
N LEU A 331 -1.03 -7.02 -0.72
CA LEU A 331 -1.45 -6.23 0.43
C LEU A 331 -0.49 -5.06 0.62
N GLU A 332 -0.99 -3.84 0.47
CA GLU A 332 -0.23 -2.64 0.80
C GLU A 332 -0.77 -1.99 2.08
N GLY A 333 0.13 -1.41 2.88
CA GLY A 333 -0.28 -0.58 4.00
C GLY A 333 0.84 -0.20 4.95
N ARG A 334 0.42 0.30 6.12
CA ARG A 334 1.29 0.62 7.26
C ARG A 334 1.59 -0.65 8.04
N GLU A 335 2.83 -0.80 8.48
CA GLU A 335 3.35 -1.98 9.19
C GLU A 335 2.45 -2.38 10.36
N GLN A 336 2.00 -1.40 11.15
CA GLN A 336 1.10 -1.57 12.30
C GLN A 336 -0.17 -2.36 11.94
N THR A 337 -0.67 -2.24 10.71
CA THR A 337 -1.90 -2.88 10.27
C THR A 337 -1.68 -4.18 9.52
N VAL A 338 -0.66 -4.22 8.64
CA VAL A 338 -0.42 -5.38 7.76
C VAL A 338 0.38 -6.49 8.44
N ASN A 339 0.99 -6.23 9.60
CA ASN A 339 1.66 -7.24 10.41
C ASN A 339 0.76 -8.44 10.70
N TYR A 340 -0.54 -8.20 10.90
CA TYR A 340 -1.50 -9.22 11.30
C TYR A 340 -1.99 -10.15 10.18
N VAL A 341 -1.49 -9.99 8.95
CA VAL A 341 -1.77 -10.90 7.84
C VAL A 341 -0.61 -11.87 7.66
N ARG A 342 -0.82 -13.14 7.98
CA ARG A 342 0.22 -14.20 7.93
C ARG A 342 0.72 -14.42 6.51
N THR A 343 2.01 -14.20 6.29
CA THR A 343 2.74 -14.59 5.08
C THR A 343 4.24 -14.40 5.32
N PRO A 344 5.12 -15.25 4.75
CA PRO A 344 6.55 -15.00 4.76
C PRO A 344 7.01 -14.01 3.68
N LEU A 345 6.13 -13.65 2.73
CA LEU A 345 6.45 -12.72 1.65
C LEU A 345 6.16 -11.28 2.08
N ARG A 346 7.02 -10.74 2.95
CA ARG A 346 6.90 -9.39 3.51
C ARG A 346 8.07 -8.52 3.06
N PHE A 347 7.75 -7.33 2.55
CA PHE A 347 8.74 -6.40 2.00
C PHE A 347 8.53 -5.00 2.55
N THR A 348 9.62 -4.36 2.99
CA THR A 348 9.64 -2.96 3.39
C THR A 348 10.45 -2.17 2.38
N LEU A 349 9.80 -1.25 1.67
CA LEU A 349 10.50 -0.31 0.80
C LEU A 349 11.11 0.80 1.65
N THR A 350 12.43 0.96 1.57
CA THR A 350 13.18 1.98 2.30
C THR A 350 13.93 2.90 1.34
N LEU A 351 14.25 4.09 1.83
CA LEU A 351 15.13 5.03 1.16
C LEU A 351 16.31 5.30 2.08
N SER A 352 17.51 5.04 1.59
CA SER A 352 18.75 5.37 2.32
C SER A 352 18.96 6.88 2.51
N ASP A 353 18.46 7.70 1.57
CA ASP A 353 18.41 9.17 1.70
C ASP A 353 16.95 9.65 1.78
N LEU A 354 16.52 10.04 2.99
CA LEU A 354 15.18 10.56 3.24
C LEU A 354 14.93 11.93 2.61
N SER A 355 15.97 12.71 2.27
CA SER A 355 15.80 14.00 1.58
C SER A 355 15.11 13.84 0.22
N LEU A 356 15.23 12.64 -0.38
CA LEU A 356 14.61 12.33 -1.66
C LEU A 356 13.08 12.30 -1.57
N ILE A 357 12.49 11.99 -0.41
CA ILE A 357 11.02 12.05 -0.20
C ILE A 357 10.53 13.48 -0.46
N GLY A 358 11.19 14.44 0.18
CA GLY A 358 10.91 15.87 0.03
C GLY A 358 11.09 16.36 -1.40
N LYS A 359 12.23 16.01 -2.03
CA LYS A 359 12.53 16.37 -3.43
C LYS A 359 11.48 15.82 -4.40
N ARG A 360 11.10 14.54 -4.26
CA ARG A 360 10.08 13.91 -5.10
C ARG A 360 8.73 14.61 -4.94
N ARG A 361 8.36 14.92 -3.70
CA ARG A 361 7.10 15.59 -3.41
C ARG A 361 7.06 17.00 -3.99
N ALA A 362 8.11 17.79 -3.79
CA ALA A 362 8.22 19.13 -4.36
C ALA A 362 8.13 19.08 -5.89
N ALA A 363 8.89 18.19 -6.54
CA ALA A 363 8.86 18.01 -7.98
C ALA A 363 7.48 17.59 -8.53
N GLN A 364 6.78 16.68 -7.85
CA GLN A 364 5.41 16.28 -8.21
C GLN A 364 4.42 17.46 -8.13
N ARG A 365 4.49 18.24 -7.05
CA ARG A 365 3.64 19.43 -6.89
C ARG A 365 3.90 20.47 -7.98
N LEU A 366 5.18 20.73 -8.28
CA LEU A 366 5.57 21.63 -9.36
C LEU A 366 5.05 21.13 -10.71
N ALA A 367 5.27 19.85 -11.02
CA ALA A 367 4.84 19.26 -12.28
C ALA A 367 3.33 19.36 -12.50
N ALA A 368 2.55 19.08 -11.45
CA ALA A 368 1.08 19.09 -11.52
C ALA A 368 0.52 20.47 -11.85
N VAL A 369 1.06 21.53 -11.23
CA VAL A 369 0.58 22.91 -11.46
C VAL A 369 1.16 23.48 -12.75
N ALA A 370 2.46 23.29 -13.00
CA ALA A 370 3.10 23.78 -14.22
C ALA A 370 2.47 23.19 -15.49
N LEU A 371 2.05 21.91 -15.46
CA LEU A 371 1.31 21.29 -16.57
C LEU A 371 -0.02 22.00 -16.87
N GLY A 372 -0.70 22.54 -15.86
CA GLY A 372 -1.92 23.33 -16.04
C GLY A 372 -1.67 24.75 -16.58
N MET A 373 -0.42 25.21 -16.61
CA MET A 373 -0.03 26.54 -17.07
C MET A 373 0.46 26.57 -18.52
N VAL A 374 0.77 25.41 -19.11
CA VAL A 374 1.41 25.31 -20.43
C VAL A 374 0.55 24.51 -21.41
N GLY A 375 0.61 24.86 -22.70
CA GLY A 375 -0.10 24.14 -23.76
C GLY A 375 0.65 22.89 -24.26
N PRO A 376 -0.01 21.99 -25.04
CA PRO A 376 0.61 20.78 -25.58
C PRO A 376 1.86 21.02 -26.44
N GLU A 377 1.93 22.16 -27.11
CA GLU A 377 3.03 22.57 -27.99
C GLU A 377 4.09 23.41 -27.26
N ALA A 378 4.01 23.53 -25.93
CA ALA A 378 4.92 24.36 -25.15
C ALA A 378 6.38 23.91 -25.30
N GLY A 379 7.23 24.86 -25.63
CA GLY A 379 8.68 24.67 -25.71
C GLY A 379 9.32 24.46 -24.34
N LYS A 380 10.56 24.00 -24.33
CA LYS A 380 11.34 23.77 -23.09
C LYS A 380 11.39 25.04 -22.23
N GLU A 381 11.64 26.20 -22.84
CA GLU A 381 11.77 27.48 -22.14
C GLU A 381 10.46 27.90 -21.46
N GLU A 382 9.32 27.64 -22.09
CA GLU A 382 8.00 27.92 -21.51
C GLU A 382 7.71 27.01 -20.31
N ILE A 383 8.07 25.73 -20.42
CA ILE A 383 7.94 24.76 -19.33
C ILE A 383 8.81 25.13 -18.13
N VAL A 384 10.07 25.50 -18.37
CA VAL A 384 10.99 25.94 -17.31
C VAL A 384 10.44 27.19 -16.62
N LYS A 385 9.97 28.19 -17.38
CA LYS A 385 9.34 29.39 -16.82
C LYS A 385 8.12 29.07 -15.97
N ALA A 386 7.27 28.12 -16.39
CA ALA A 386 6.12 27.69 -15.62
C ALA A 386 6.53 27.02 -14.29
N LEU A 387 7.54 26.15 -14.33
CA LEU A 387 8.09 25.50 -13.12
C LEU A 387 8.72 26.52 -12.16
N GLU A 388 9.52 27.46 -12.66
CA GLU A 388 10.16 28.52 -11.86
C GLU A 388 9.12 29.45 -11.23
N ALA A 389 8.11 29.88 -12.01
CA ALA A 389 7.02 30.71 -11.51
C ALA A 389 6.26 29.99 -10.39
N GLN A 390 5.99 28.70 -10.57
CA GLN A 390 5.30 27.92 -9.55
C GLN A 390 6.15 27.71 -8.29
N LEU A 391 7.45 27.46 -8.44
CA LEU A 391 8.37 27.33 -7.32
C LEU A 391 8.39 28.60 -6.47
N ALA A 392 8.43 29.77 -7.12
CA ALA A 392 8.38 31.05 -6.43
C ALA A 392 7.07 31.28 -5.65
N ILE A 393 5.93 30.78 -6.16
CA ILE A 393 4.64 30.84 -5.45
C ILE A 393 4.66 29.90 -4.24
N MET A 394 5.04 28.63 -4.44
CA MET A 394 5.01 27.62 -3.36
C MET A 394 5.94 28.00 -2.20
N VAL A 395 7.12 28.55 -2.48
CA VAL A 395 8.05 29.00 -1.44
C VAL A 395 7.49 30.18 -0.64
N LYS A 396 6.66 31.05 -1.24
CA LYS A 396 5.97 32.12 -0.51
C LYS A 396 4.84 31.59 0.38
N GLU A 397 4.15 30.54 -0.03
CA GLU A 397 3.07 29.91 0.76
C GLU A 397 3.59 29.16 2.00
N HIS A 398 4.86 28.74 2.01
CA HIS A 398 5.49 28.01 3.11
C HIS A 398 6.28 28.91 4.08
N ARG A 399 6.41 30.20 3.77
CA ARG A 399 6.95 31.22 4.69
C ARG A 399 5.81 31.89 5.44
#